data_AF-A0A1B6FKD0-F1
#
_entry.id   AF-A0A1B6FKD0-F1
#
_cell.length_a   1.000
_cell.length_b   1.000
_cell.length_c   1.000
_cell.angle_alpha   90.00
_cell.angle_beta   90.00
_cell.angle_gamma   90.00
#
_symmetry.space_group_name_H-M   'P 1'
#
loop_
_entity.id
_entity.type
_entity.pdbx_description
1 polymer ?
#
loop_
_entity_poly.entity_id
_entity_poly.type
_entity_poly.pdbx_seq_one_letter_code
_entity_poly.pdbx_strand_id
1 'polypeptide(L)'
;QFVDSIEAGMKAGLFLDRTCFYAEQGGQIYDEGFVSVQNDEDNEFSVTDVQVKAGYVIHIGSVVNGVLKKGDLVNLVIDTERRTQIMFNHTATHILNYVLRSVMGPSTDQKGSLVAPDRLRFDFNS
;
A
#
# COMPACT_ATOMS: atom_id res chain seq x y z
N GLN A 1 -13.98 -16.01 2.59
CA GLN A 1 -13.80 -17.39 3.11
C GLN A 1 -12.30 -17.62 3.25
N PHE A 2 -11.84 -18.24 4.33
CA PHE A 2 -10.44 -18.67 4.44
C PHE A 2 -10.25 -19.99 3.68
N VAL A 3 -9.13 -20.11 2.99
CA VAL A 3 -8.77 -21.29 2.18
C VAL A 3 -7.31 -21.64 2.45
N ASP A 4 -6.96 -22.91 2.25
CA ASP A 4 -5.58 -23.38 2.44
C ASP A 4 -4.70 -23.22 1.19
N SER A 5 -5.32 -22.98 0.02
CA SER A 5 -4.59 -22.72 -1.23
C SER A 5 -5.39 -21.87 -2.22
N ILE A 6 -4.68 -21.19 -3.11
CA ILE A 6 -5.20 -20.43 -4.25
C ILE A 6 -4.35 -20.72 -5.49
N GLU A 7 -4.99 -20.82 -6.65
CA GLU A 7 -4.34 -21.19 -7.92
C GLU A 7 -4.32 -20.01 -8.89
N ALA A 8 -3.50 -20.11 -9.94
CA ALA A 8 -3.39 -19.13 -11.02
C ALA A 8 -4.77 -18.65 -11.52
N GLY A 9 -4.92 -17.33 -11.67
CA GLY A 9 -6.16 -16.65 -12.07
C GLY A 9 -7.15 -16.37 -10.94
N MET A 10 -6.95 -16.92 -9.74
CA MET A 10 -7.81 -16.62 -8.59
C MET A 10 -7.46 -15.28 -7.95
N LYS A 11 -8.50 -14.52 -7.57
CA LYS A 11 -8.36 -13.33 -6.72
C LYS A 11 -8.46 -13.71 -5.25
N ALA A 12 -7.59 -13.14 -4.43
CA ALA A 12 -7.55 -13.41 -3.00
C ALA A 12 -7.00 -12.23 -2.19
N GLY A 13 -7.13 -12.34 -0.87
CA GLY A 13 -6.41 -11.50 0.08
C GLY A 13 -5.41 -12.35 0.86
N LEU A 14 -4.15 -11.95 0.89
CA LEU A 14 -3.08 -12.60 1.65
C LEU A 14 -2.86 -11.90 2.99
N PHE A 15 -2.75 -12.71 4.04
CA PHE A 15 -2.26 -12.28 5.35
C PHE A 15 -0.85 -12.84 5.54
N LEU A 16 0.06 -11.98 5.96
CA LEU A 16 1.45 -12.33 6.24
C LEU A 16 1.74 -12.02 7.71
N ASP A 17 2.70 -12.73 8.29
CA ASP A 17 3.18 -12.46 9.65
C ASP A 17 3.97 -11.14 9.71
N ARG A 18 4.64 -10.78 8.60
CA ARG A 18 5.36 -9.51 8.40
C ARG A 18 5.21 -9.04 6.97
N THR A 19 5.24 -7.73 6.75
CA THR A 19 5.18 -7.15 5.41
C THR A 19 5.96 -5.85 5.31
N CYS A 20 6.53 -5.59 4.13
CA CYS A 20 7.12 -4.31 3.75
C CYS A 20 6.15 -3.40 2.98
N PHE A 21 4.97 -3.91 2.59
CA PHE A 21 3.96 -3.12 1.88
C PHE A 21 3.29 -2.13 2.83
N TYR A 22 3.22 -0.87 2.40
CA TYR A 22 2.41 0.14 3.05
C TYR A 22 0.93 -0.10 2.73
N ALA A 23 0.12 -0.30 3.77
CA ALA A 23 -1.32 -0.34 3.66
C ALA A 23 -1.90 1.07 3.64
N GLU A 24 -2.93 1.31 2.84
CA GLU A 24 -3.57 2.62 2.73
C GLU A 24 -3.95 3.19 4.10
N GLN A 25 -3.42 4.38 4.40
CA GLN A 25 -3.66 5.05 5.69
C GLN A 25 -3.29 6.54 5.60
N GLY A 26 -3.97 7.37 6.40
CA GLY A 26 -3.58 8.78 6.57
C GLY A 26 -3.64 9.62 5.30
N GLY A 27 -4.49 9.24 4.33
CA GLY A 27 -4.57 9.86 3.01
C GLY A 27 -3.54 9.36 2.01
N GLN A 28 -2.55 8.57 2.43
CA GLN A 28 -1.60 7.92 1.56
C GLN A 28 -2.16 6.60 1.03
N ILE A 29 -2.11 6.43 -0.28
CA ILE A 29 -2.57 5.20 -0.92
C ILE A 29 -1.58 4.05 -0.69
N TYR A 30 -2.08 2.85 -0.88
CA TYR A 30 -1.37 1.58 -0.72
C TYR A 30 -0.19 1.40 -1.68
N ASP A 31 0.71 0.49 -1.30
CA ASP A 31 1.75 -0.04 -2.18
C ASP A 31 1.21 -1.12 -3.12
N GLU A 32 1.87 -1.29 -4.25
CA GLU A 32 1.62 -2.34 -5.25
C GLU A 32 2.92 -3.13 -5.46
N GLY A 33 2.83 -4.34 -6.01
CA GLY A 33 4.00 -5.17 -6.23
C GLY A 33 3.67 -6.66 -6.35
N PHE A 34 4.60 -7.51 -5.92
CA PHE A 34 4.53 -8.95 -6.09
C PHE A 34 4.95 -9.70 -4.82
N VAL A 35 4.36 -10.89 -4.66
CA VAL A 35 4.72 -11.88 -3.66
C VAL A 35 5.06 -13.17 -4.39
N SER A 36 6.24 -13.71 -4.18
CA SER A 36 6.66 -14.99 -4.79
C SER A 36 7.05 -16.02 -3.73
N VAL A 37 6.88 -17.30 -4.03
CA VAL A 37 7.30 -18.38 -3.11
C VAL A 37 8.82 -18.48 -3.09
N GLN A 38 9.41 -18.66 -1.89
CA GLN A 38 10.86 -18.82 -1.77
C GLN A 38 11.34 -20.05 -2.55
N ASN A 39 12.39 -19.87 -3.35
CA ASN A 39 12.96 -20.87 -4.26
C ASN A 39 12.05 -21.28 -5.44
N ASP A 40 10.96 -20.55 -5.67
CA ASP A 40 10.07 -20.70 -6.83
C ASP A 40 9.54 -19.33 -7.25
N GLU A 41 10.41 -18.55 -7.90
CA GLU A 41 10.11 -17.16 -8.31
C GLU A 41 8.99 -17.08 -9.36
N ASP A 42 8.75 -18.17 -10.10
CA ASP A 42 7.68 -18.27 -11.09
C ASP A 42 6.29 -18.43 -10.42
N ASN A 43 6.22 -18.84 -9.15
CA ASN A 43 4.99 -18.91 -8.37
C ASN A 43 4.70 -17.55 -7.72
N GLU A 44 3.95 -16.72 -8.44
CA GLU A 44 3.81 -15.30 -8.17
C GLU A 44 2.35 -14.88 -7.94
N PHE A 45 2.17 -13.97 -6.98
CA PHE A 45 0.94 -13.25 -6.70
C PHE A 45 1.15 -11.76 -6.91
N SER A 46 0.36 -11.15 -7.80
CA SER A 46 0.37 -9.71 -8.03
C SER A 46 -0.51 -9.02 -7.00
N VAL A 47 0.08 -8.11 -6.22
CA VAL A 47 -0.59 -7.29 -5.22
C VAL A 47 -0.99 -5.96 -5.85
N THR A 48 -2.30 -5.69 -5.89
CA THR A 48 -2.88 -4.50 -6.53
C THR A 48 -3.56 -3.55 -5.54
N ASP A 49 -3.72 -3.96 -4.29
CA ASP A 49 -4.31 -3.17 -3.22
C ASP A 49 -3.83 -3.71 -1.85
N VAL A 50 -3.60 -2.84 -0.86
CA VAL A 50 -3.17 -3.22 0.48
C VAL A 50 -3.92 -2.41 1.53
N GLN A 51 -4.65 -3.11 2.40
CA GLN A 51 -5.62 -2.49 3.31
C GLN A 51 -5.42 -2.95 4.75
N VAL A 52 -5.67 -2.07 5.72
CA VAL A 52 -5.77 -2.46 7.14
C VAL A 52 -7.21 -2.77 7.48
N LYS A 53 -7.50 -3.99 7.96
CA LYS A 53 -8.82 -4.35 8.51
C LYS A 53 -8.66 -5.09 9.83
N ALA A 54 -9.36 -4.61 10.87
CA ALA A 54 -9.33 -5.20 12.21
C ALA A 54 -7.90 -5.41 12.76
N GLY A 55 -6.97 -4.51 12.44
CA GLY A 55 -5.57 -4.57 12.87
C GLY A 55 -4.65 -5.44 12.01
N TYR A 56 -5.18 -6.09 10.97
CA TYR A 56 -4.40 -6.91 10.04
C TYR A 56 -4.17 -6.19 8.71
N VAL A 57 -2.99 -6.39 8.12
CA VAL A 57 -2.68 -5.95 6.75
C VAL A 57 -3.09 -7.05 5.76
N ILE A 58 -3.94 -6.67 4.80
CA ILE A 58 -4.47 -7.55 3.76
C ILE A 58 -3.86 -7.12 2.43
N HIS A 59 -3.17 -8.04 1.75
CA HIS A 59 -2.63 -7.83 0.40
C HIS A 59 -3.62 -8.43 -0.60
N ILE A 60 -4.30 -7.57 -1.35
CA ILE A 60 -5.38 -7.95 -2.26
C ILE A 60 -4.82 -7.99 -3.68
N GLY A 61 -5.16 -9.05 -4.40
CA GLY A 61 -4.56 -9.29 -5.70
C GLY A 61 -5.00 -10.60 -6.33
N SER A 62 -4.17 -11.11 -7.23
CA SER A 62 -4.42 -12.39 -7.92
C SER A 62 -3.14 -13.20 -8.09
N VAL A 63 -3.29 -14.53 -8.06
CA VAL A 63 -2.21 -15.45 -8.44
C VAL A 63 -1.98 -15.30 -9.95
N VAL A 64 -0.77 -14.92 -10.33
CA VAL A 64 -0.36 -14.80 -11.73
C VAL A 64 -0.04 -16.19 -12.27
N ASN A 65 0.77 -16.94 -11.53
CA ASN A 65 1.26 -18.26 -11.89
C ASN A 65 1.39 -19.14 -10.64
N GLY A 66 1.32 -20.46 -10.81
CA GLY A 66 1.52 -21.41 -9.72
C GLY A 66 0.34 -21.52 -8.75
N VAL A 67 0.66 -21.90 -7.52
CA VAL A 67 -0.30 -22.13 -6.43
C VAL A 67 0.32 -21.64 -5.14
N LEU A 68 -0.31 -20.68 -4.46
CA LEU A 68 0.08 -20.29 -3.11
C LEU A 68 -0.71 -21.09 -2.09
N LYS A 69 0.00 -21.57 -1.07
CA LYS A 69 -0.57 -22.34 0.03
C LYS A 69 -0.30 -21.64 1.36
N LYS A 70 -1.19 -21.88 2.30
CA LYS A 70 -1.01 -21.44 3.67
C LYS A 70 0.25 -22.08 4.25
N GLY A 71 1.15 -21.24 4.76
CA GLY A 71 2.41 -21.68 5.38
C GLY A 71 3.62 -21.61 4.44
N ASP A 72 3.44 -21.24 3.17
CA ASP A 72 4.56 -21.00 2.28
C ASP A 72 5.41 -19.83 2.78
N LEU A 73 6.73 -19.97 2.66
CA LEU A 73 7.66 -18.87 2.86
C LEU A 73 7.71 -18.06 1.57
N VAL A 74 7.59 -16.74 1.68
CA VAL A 74 7.47 -15.85 0.52
C VAL A 74 8.48 -14.72 0.54
N ASN A 75 8.82 -14.22 -0.64
CA ASN A 75 9.55 -12.99 -0.88
C ASN A 75 8.57 -11.89 -1.26
N LEU A 76 8.82 -10.68 -0.76
CA LEU A 76 7.97 -9.51 -0.97
C LEU A 76 8.74 -8.45 -1.74
N VAL A 77 8.19 -8.01 -2.87
CA VAL A 77 8.78 -6.98 -3.72
C VAL A 77 7.74 -5.90 -4.00
N ILE A 78 7.98 -4.68 -3.55
CA ILE A 78 7.12 -3.53 -3.86
C ILE A 78 7.59 -2.83 -5.14
N ASP A 79 6.68 -2.15 -5.82
CA ASP A 79 7.01 -1.18 -6.85
C ASP A 79 7.68 0.04 -6.19
N THR A 80 9.01 0.06 -6.27
CA THR A 80 9.83 1.08 -5.62
C THR A 80 9.73 2.44 -6.30
N GLU A 81 9.50 2.49 -7.61
CA GLU A 81 9.34 3.74 -8.36
C GLU A 81 8.04 4.42 -7.91
N ARG A 82 6.94 3.68 -7.90
CA ARG A 82 5.64 4.15 -7.41
C ARG A 82 5.70 4.56 -5.94
N ARG A 83 6.32 3.73 -5.08
CA ARG A 83 6.52 4.05 -3.65
C ARG A 83 7.26 5.36 -3.47
N THR A 84 8.30 5.60 -4.26
CA THR A 84 9.15 6.80 -4.15
C THR A 84 8.35 8.06 -4.47
N GLN A 85 7.53 8.06 -5.52
CA GLN A 85 6.68 9.21 -5.85
C GLN A 85 5.67 9.53 -4.74
N ILE A 86 5.08 8.51 -4.13
CA ILE A 86 4.20 8.67 -2.98
C ILE A 86 4.95 9.28 -1.78
N MET A 87 6.16 8.80 -1.49
CA MET A 87 6.98 9.34 -0.39
C MET A 87 7.30 10.82 -0.59
N PHE A 88 7.58 11.25 -1.83
CA PHE A 88 7.76 12.66 -2.15
C PHE A 88 6.49 13.46 -1.90
N ASN A 89 5.33 12.99 -2.38
CA ASN A 89 4.06 13.68 -2.17
C ASN A 89 3.66 13.70 -0.68
N HIS A 90 3.98 12.67 0.08
CA HIS A 90 3.78 12.65 1.54
C HIS A 90 4.62 13.73 2.22
N THR A 91 5.89 13.83 1.86
CA THR A 91 6.79 14.86 2.40
C THR A 91 6.31 16.26 2.01
N ALA A 92 5.88 16.44 0.76
CA ALA A 92 5.32 17.70 0.27
C ALA A 92 4.03 18.10 1.03
N THR A 93 3.22 17.14 1.45
CA THR A 93 2.02 17.38 2.29
C THR A 93 2.40 18.09 3.59
N HIS A 94 3.43 17.60 4.28
CA HIS A 94 3.90 18.19 5.54
C HIS A 94 4.51 19.57 5.33
N ILE A 95 5.31 19.74 4.28
CA ILE A 95 5.89 21.04 3.91
C ILE A 95 4.78 22.05 3.62
N LEU A 96 3.78 21.68 2.82
CA LEU A 96 2.65 22.55 2.49
C LEU A 96 1.87 22.95 3.73
N ASN A 97 1.55 22.00 4.61
CA ASN A 97 0.86 22.29 5.87
C ASN A 97 1.65 23.29 6.75
N TYR A 98 2.96 23.10 6.87
CA TYR A 98 3.84 24.00 7.61
C TYR A 98 3.83 25.43 7.02
N VAL A 99 3.96 25.54 5.69
CA VAL A 99 3.97 26.84 5.00
C VAL A 99 2.62 27.55 5.14
N LEU A 100 1.51 26.84 4.99
CA LEU A 100 0.16 27.42 5.14
C LEU A 100 -0.04 28.01 6.53
N ARG A 101 0.34 27.28 7.59
CA ARG A 101 0.28 27.78 8.97
C ARG A 101 1.22 28.97 9.21
N SER A 102 2.36 29.00 8.53
CA SER A 102 3.33 30.09 8.64
C SER A 102 2.82 31.39 7.99
N VAL A 103 2.07 31.28 6.88
CA VAL A 103 1.59 32.43 6.11
C VAL A 103 0.21 32.91 6.56
N MET A 104 -0.73 31.98 6.79
CA MET A 104 -2.12 32.31 7.13
C MET A 104 -2.40 32.28 8.64
N GLY A 105 -1.45 31.78 9.43
CA GLY A 105 -1.55 31.71 10.88
C GLY A 105 -2.02 30.35 11.40
N PRO A 106 -1.99 30.18 12.73
CA PRO A 106 -2.17 28.89 13.39
C PRO A 106 -3.61 28.34 13.34
N SER A 107 -4.60 29.13 12.93
CA SER A 107 -5.99 28.67 12.74
C SER A 107 -6.18 27.80 11.51
N THR A 108 -5.17 27.74 10.63
CA THR A 108 -5.23 26.89 9.44
C THR A 108 -5.07 25.43 9.82
N ASP A 109 -6.12 24.65 9.55
CA ASP A 109 -6.15 23.21 9.84
C ASP A 109 -6.40 22.37 8.59
N GLN A 110 -5.65 21.28 8.51
CA GLN A 110 -5.90 20.23 7.52
C GLN A 110 -7.25 19.55 7.78
N LYS A 111 -8.05 19.39 6.72
CA LYS A 111 -9.33 18.68 6.72
C LYS A 111 -9.30 17.39 5.90
N GLY A 112 -8.35 17.26 4.98
CA GLY A 112 -8.20 16.07 4.17
C GLY A 112 -6.88 16.07 3.40
N SER A 113 -6.44 14.88 3.01
CA SER A 113 -5.35 14.73 2.05
C SER A 113 -5.53 13.47 1.22
N LEU A 114 -5.04 13.52 -0.01
CA LEU A 114 -4.81 12.36 -0.86
C LEU A 114 -3.36 12.41 -1.33
N VAL A 115 -2.59 11.37 -1.05
CA VAL A 115 -1.20 11.21 -1.48
C VAL A 115 -1.14 10.01 -2.42
N ALA A 116 -1.09 10.30 -3.72
CA ALA A 116 -1.00 9.34 -4.81
C ALA A 116 0.32 9.55 -5.59
N PRO A 117 0.78 8.61 -6.41
CA PRO A 117 2.04 8.77 -7.17
C PRO A 117 1.99 9.92 -8.17
N ASP A 118 0.83 10.19 -8.76
CA ASP A 118 0.62 11.20 -9.80
C ASP A 118 0.18 12.57 -9.25
N ARG A 119 -0.33 12.61 -8.01
CA ARG A 119 -0.88 13.84 -7.43
C ARG A 119 -0.92 13.86 -5.91
N LEU A 120 -0.90 15.09 -5.39
CA LEU A 120 -1.21 15.43 -4.01
C LEU A 120 -2.46 16.33 -3.97
N ARG A 121 -3.45 15.97 -3.16
CA ARG A 121 -4.55 16.86 -2.77
C ARG A 121 -4.40 17.21 -1.29
N PHE A 122 -4.58 18.48 -0.96
CA PHE A 122 -4.57 18.97 0.41
C PHE A 122 -5.77 19.89 0.65
N ASP A 123 -6.69 19.46 1.51
CA ASP A 123 -7.90 20.21 1.84
C ASP A 123 -7.68 20.89 3.20
N PHE A 124 -7.92 22.19 3.30
CA PHE A 124 -7.75 22.98 4.53
C PHE A 124 -8.84 24.03 4.69
N ASN A 125 -9.01 24.56 5.91
CA ASN A 125 -9.82 25.73 6.20
C ASN A 125 -8.95 26.88 6.73
N SER A 126 -9.41 28.12 6.52
CA SER A 126 -8.83 29.35 7.07
C SER A 126 -9.56 29.80 8.33
#